data_AF-A0A7H0MEL8-F1
#
_entry.id   AF-A0A7H0MEL8-F1
#
_cell.length_a   1.000
_cell.length_b   1.000
_cell.length_c   1.000
_cell.angle_alpha   90.00
_cell.angle_beta   90.00
_cell.angle_gamma   90.00
#
_symmetry.space_group_name_H-M   'P 1'
#
loop_
_entity.id
_entity.type
_entity.pdbx_description
1 polymer ?
#
loop_
_entity_poly.entity_id
_entity_poly.type
_entity_poly.pdbx_seq_one_letter_code
_entity_poly.pdbx_strand_id
1 'polypeptide(L)'
;MSISTLIKTITISNTVTGDFKFEIYQNEKALFHADISLKNPLGKWEQFRNKFRFSRALDVEEVVERCKKLVENQEIDIKAAEALRNY
;
A
#
# COMPACT_ATOMS: atom_id res chain seq x y z
N MET A 1 -9.96 -21.51 -5.60
CA MET A 1 -9.22 -20.32 -5.18
C MET A 1 -7.76 -20.75 -5.02
N SER A 2 -6.81 -20.08 -5.67
CA SER A 2 -5.39 -20.33 -5.39
C SER A 2 -5.11 -19.96 -3.94
N ILE A 3 -4.47 -20.86 -3.19
CA ILE A 3 -4.03 -20.57 -1.82
C ILE A 3 -2.96 -19.49 -1.89
N SER A 4 -3.09 -18.50 -1.02
CA SER A 4 -2.19 -17.37 -0.90
C SER A 4 -1.62 -17.35 0.51
N THR A 5 -0.30 -17.34 0.64
CA THR A 5 0.40 -17.33 1.93
C THR A 5 0.84 -15.90 2.26
N LEU A 6 0.52 -15.43 3.46
CA LEU A 6 1.06 -14.16 3.98
C LEU A 6 2.56 -14.34 4.22
N ILE A 7 3.38 -13.58 3.50
CA ILE A 7 4.84 -13.68 3.60
C ILE A 7 5.48 -12.50 4.33
N LYS A 8 4.82 -11.34 4.34
CA LYS A 8 5.35 -10.14 4.98
C LYS A 8 4.24 -9.15 5.30
N THR A 9 4.36 -8.50 6.45
CA THR A 9 3.54 -7.34 6.80
C THR A 9 4.46 -6.15 7.01
N ILE A 10 4.14 -5.02 6.39
CA ILE A 10 4.88 -3.76 6.59
C ILE A 10 3.90 -2.65 6.95
N THR A 11 4.37 -1.70 7.74
CA THR A 11 3.66 -0.46 8.03
C THR A 11 4.53 0.72 7.60
N ILE A 12 3.95 1.68 6.89
CA ILE A 12 4.63 2.87 6.39
C ILE A 12 3.84 4.08 6.88
N SER A 13 4.46 4.93 7.68
CA SER A 13 3.84 6.17 8.14
C SER A 13 3.80 7.21 7.03
N ASN A 14 2.64 7.85 6.86
CA ASN A 14 2.44 8.97 5.95
C ASN A 14 1.91 10.16 6.75
N THR A 15 2.57 11.31 6.62
CA THR A 15 2.27 12.48 7.45
C THR A 15 0.97 13.18 7.07
N VAL A 16 0.42 12.89 5.88
CA VAL A 16 -0.77 13.54 5.33
C VAL A 16 -2.03 12.69 5.53
N THR A 17 -1.94 11.38 5.29
CA THR A 17 -3.11 10.47 5.27
C THR A 17 -3.18 9.51 6.44
N GLY A 18 -2.13 9.40 7.24
CA GLY A 18 -2.00 8.40 8.29
C GLY A 18 -1.23 7.16 7.84
N ASP A 19 -1.02 6.21 8.76
CA ASP A 19 -0.19 5.04 8.49
C ASP A 19 -0.85 4.09 7.47
N PHE A 20 -0.06 3.56 6.55
CA PHE A 20 -0.45 2.47 5.65
C PHE A 20 0.07 1.14 6.17
N LYS A 21 -0.77 0.12 6.22
CA LYS A 21 -0.41 -1.28 6.45
C LYS A 21 -0.56 -2.07 5.16
N PHE A 22 0.48 -2.82 4.81
CA PHE A 22 0.47 -3.73 3.68
C PHE A 22 0.66 -5.16 4.17
N GLU A 23 -0.26 -6.03 3.81
CA GLU A 23 -0.17 -7.47 4.04
C GLU A 23 0.15 -8.12 2.70
N ILE A 24 1.40 -8.56 2.53
CA ILE A 24 1.94 -9.07 1.28
C ILE A 24 1.83 -10.58 1.27
N TYR A 25 1.15 -11.08 0.25
CA TYR A 25 0.88 -12.49 0.05
C TYR A 25 1.52 -12.98 -1.24
N GLN A 26 1.93 -14.24 -1.23
CA GLN A 26 2.42 -14.95 -2.42
C GLN A 26 1.57 -16.19 -2.65
N ASN A 27 1.14 -16.42 -3.89
CA ASN A 27 0.42 -17.63 -4.25
C ASN A 27 1.36 -18.74 -4.76
N GLU A 28 0.81 -19.93 -4.99
CA GLU A 28 1.53 -21.10 -5.49
C GLU A 28 2.21 -20.89 -6.86
N LYS A 29 1.81 -19.87 -7.63
CA LYS A 29 2.43 -19.48 -8.91
C LYS A 29 3.50 -18.41 -8.74
N ALA A 30 3.98 -18.19 -7.51
CA ALA A 30 4.93 -17.15 -7.14
C ALA A 30 4.46 -15.71 -7.46
N LEU A 31 3.15 -15.49 -7.66
CA LEU A 31 2.62 -14.15 -7.90
C LEU A 31 2.33 -13.44 -6.58
N PHE A 32 2.79 -12.19 -6.49
CA PHE A 32 2.57 -11.34 -5.33
C PHE A 32 1.27 -10.53 -5.44
N HIS A 33 0.61 -10.36 -4.30
CA HIS A 33 -0.48 -9.43 -4.08
C HIS A 33 -0.34 -8.82 -2.69
N ALA A 34 -0.92 -7.64 -2.48
CA ALA A 34 -0.99 -7.08 -1.14
C ALA A 34 -2.36 -6.50 -0.87
N ASP A 35 -2.87 -6.80 0.31
CA ASP A 35 -3.99 -6.04 0.88
C ASP A 35 -3.44 -4.79 1.54
N ILE A 36 -4.12 -3.67 1.32
CA ILE A 36 -3.72 -2.36 1.81
C ILE A 36 -4.77 -1.88 2.78
N SER A 37 -4.34 -1.45 3.96
CA SER A 37 -5.19 -0.78 4.94
C SER A 37 -4.60 0.59 5.30
N LEU A 38 -5.46 1.58 5.51
CA LEU A 38 -5.09 2.91 5.98
C LEU A 38 -5.59 3.08 7.41
N LYS A 39 -4.77 3.68 8.28
CA LYS A 39 -5.16 3.99 9.65
C LYS A 39 -5.92 5.31 9.69
N ASN A 40 -7.17 5.27 10.12
CA ASN A 40 -8.00 6.45 10.26
C ASN A 40 -7.60 7.28 11.53
N PRO A 41 -8.12 8.52 11.68
CA PRO A 41 -7.82 9.36 12.85
C PRO A 41 -8.26 8.77 14.20
N LEU A 42 -9.15 7.77 14.20
CA LEU A 42 -9.59 7.04 15.39
C LEU A 42 -8.67 5.86 15.72
N GLY A 43 -7.59 5.67 14.97
CA GLY A 43 -6.61 4.60 15.14
C GLY A 43 -7.03 3.24 14.59
N LYS A 44 -8.15 3.16 13.85
CA LYS A 44 -8.64 1.91 13.24
C LYS A 44 -8.09 1.73 11.83
N TRP A 45 -7.79 0.49 11.47
CA TRP A 45 -7.38 0.11 10.12
C TRP A 45 -8.60 -0.11 9.23
N GLU A 46 -8.66 0.60 8.11
CA GLU A 46 -9.72 0.49 7.11
C GLU A 46 -9.14 0.06 5.77
N GLN A 47 -9.87 -0.78 5.03
CA GLN A 47 -9.39 -1.28 3.74
C GLN A 47 -9.23 -0.13 2.75
N PHE A 48 -8.01 0.08 2.30
CA PHE A 48 -7.70 1.05 1.26
C PHE A 48 -7.88 0.40 -0.10
N ARG A 49 -8.99 0.73 -0.78
CA ARG A 49 -9.27 0.19 -2.12
C ARG A 49 -8.35 0.83 -3.13
N ASN A 50 -7.36 0.08 -3.59
CA ASN A 50 -6.51 0.45 -4.72
C ASN A 50 -6.60 -0.61 -5.83
N LYS A 51 -6.45 -0.19 -7.08
CA LYS A 51 -6.27 -1.08 -8.24
C LYS A 51 -4.81 -1.56 -8.38
N PHE A 52 -3.93 -1.19 -7.46
CA PHE A 52 -2.51 -1.51 -7.53
C PHE A 52 -2.27 -3.02 -7.50
N ARG A 53 -1.55 -3.54 -8.49
CA ARG A 53 -1.23 -4.97 -8.62
C ARG A 53 0.28 -5.15 -8.68
N PHE A 54 0.78 -6.16 -7.99
CA PHE A 54 2.19 -6.54 -8.00
C PHE A 54 2.49 -7.66 -9.02
N SER A 55 1.68 -7.77 -10.08
CA SER A 55 1.69 -8.91 -11.01
C SER A 55 2.98 -9.10 -11.83
N ARG A 56 4.00 -8.26 -11.61
CA ARG A 56 5.33 -8.36 -12.23
C ARG A 56 6.48 -8.19 -11.22
N ALA A 57 6.22 -8.26 -9.91
CA ALA A 57 7.31 -8.20 -8.94
C ALA A 57 8.12 -9.51 -8.96
N LEU A 58 9.45 -9.39 -8.94
CA LEU A 58 10.40 -10.49 -8.97
C LEU A 58 10.56 -11.15 -7.59
N ASP A 59 10.56 -10.34 -6.54
CA ASP A 59 10.76 -10.75 -5.15
C ASP A 59 9.97 -9.86 -4.18
N VAL A 60 10.04 -10.21 -2.89
CA VAL A 60 9.32 -9.49 -1.84
C VAL A 60 9.91 -8.10 -1.58
N GLU A 61 11.21 -7.91 -1.79
CA GLU A 61 11.89 -6.63 -1.66
C GLU A 61 11.36 -5.62 -2.69
N GLU A 62 11.16 -6.04 -3.94
CA GLU A 62 10.56 -5.23 -4.99
C GLU A 62 9.11 -4.87 -4.66
N VAL A 63 8.33 -5.81 -4.10
CA VAL A 63 6.97 -5.53 -3.62
C VAL A 63 7.00 -4.43 -2.56
N VAL A 64 7.88 -4.55 -1.56
CA VAL A 64 8.04 -3.57 -0.49
C VAL A 64 8.40 -2.19 -1.04
N GLU A 65 9.33 -2.13 -2.00
CA GLU A 65 9.74 -0.87 -2.62
C GLU A 65 8.60 -0.21 -3.41
N ARG A 66 7.79 -1.02 -4.11
CA ARG A 66 6.58 -0.53 -4.79
C ARG A 66 5.53 -0.05 -3.78
N CYS A 67 5.40 -0.67 -2.61
CA CYS A 67 4.52 -0.17 -1.55
C CYS A 67 4.95 1.21 -1.05
N LYS A 68 6.27 1.44 -0.84
CA LYS A 68 6.77 2.77 -0.45
C LYS A 68 6.44 3.83 -1.50
N LYS A 69 6.71 3.54 -2.78
CA LYS A 69 6.38 4.45 -3.89
C LYS A 69 4.90 4.79 -3.97
N LEU A 70 4.02 3.84 -3.66
CA LEU A 70 2.58 4.09 -3.60
C LEU A 70 2.25 5.12 -2.52
N VAL A 71 2.84 4.99 -1.33
CA VAL A 71 2.63 5.94 -0.22
C VAL A 71 3.19 7.31 -0.56
N GLU A 72 4.38 7.38 -1.15
CA GLU A 72 5.01 8.64 -1.59
C GLU A 72 4.16 9.35 -2.63
N ASN A 73 3.69 8.64 -3.65
CA ASN A 73 2.83 9.22 -4.69
C ASN A 73 1.51 9.74 -4.12
N GLN A 74 0.87 8.99 -3.20
CA GLN A 74 -0.32 9.48 -2.51
C GLN A 74 -0.06 10.77 -1.73
N GLU A 75 1.10 10.87 -1.08
CA GLU A 75 1.47 12.08 -0.34
C GLU A 75 1.66 13.28 -1.27
N ILE A 76 2.28 13.07 -2.43
CA ILE A 76 2.49 14.10 -3.46
C ILE A 76 1.14 14.55 -4.03
N ASP A 77 0.27 13.61 -4.42
CA ASP A 77 -1.03 13.89 -5.04
C ASP A 77 -1.92 14.74 -4.12
N ILE A 78 -1.91 14.45 -2.82
CA ILE A 78 -2.72 15.20 -1.84
C ILE A 78 -2.14 16.58 -1.58
N LYS A 79 -0.82 16.70 -1.41
CA LYS A 79 -0.16 18.01 -1.27
C LYS A 79 -0.42 18.90 -2.50
N ALA A 80 -0.41 18.32 -3.70
CA ALA A 80 -0.73 19.03 -4.93
C ALA A 80 -2.20 19.49 -4.96
N ALA A 81 -3.14 18.62 -4.54
CA ALA A 81 -4.56 18.96 -4.45
C ALA A 81 -4.86 20.06 -3.42
N GLU A 82 -4.16 20.04 -2.27
CA GLU A 82 -4.27 21.09 -1.23
C GLU A 82 -3.73 22.44 -1.72
N ALA A 83 -2.60 22.44 -2.44
CA ALA A 83 -2.03 23.65 -3.02
C ALA A 83 -2.99 24.32 -4.03
N LEU A 84 -3.69 23.52 -4.85
CA LEU A 84 -4.68 24.02 -5.80
C LEU A 84 -5.95 24.54 -5.15
N ARG A 85 -6.31 24.06 -3.94
CA ARG A 85 -7.51 24.50 -3.21
C ARG A 85 -7.32 25.83 -2.47
N ASN A 86 -6.08 26.21 -2.20
CA ASN A 86 -5.72 27.43 -1.47
C ASN A 86 -5.43 28.63 -2.40
N TYR A 87 -5.67 28.49 -3.71
CA TYR A 87 -5.64 29.55 -4.72
C TYR A 87 -7.05 29.86 -5.21
#